data_AF-A0A969VDB2-F1
#
_entry.id   AF-A0A969VDB2-F1
#
_cell.length_a   1.000
_cell.length_b   1.000
_cell.length_c   1.000
_cell.angle_alpha   90.00
_cell.angle_beta   90.00
_cell.angle_gamma   90.00
#
_symmetry.space_group_name_H-M   'P 1'
#
loop_
_entity.id
_entity.type
_entity.pdbx_description
1 polymer ?
#
loop_
_entity_poly.entity_id
_entity_poly.type
_entity_poly.pdbx_seq_one_letter_code
_entity_poly.pdbx_strand_id
1 'polypeptide(L)'
;MFFDKSEFEFAEHLESNWLLIRQELEQLQQRHFVSWPEKFLYEKGWDVFGLYAFGRKLEDNCRLCPETTRLVEMIPGMTTTGFSSLKPGTHIKPHVGYSKAVLRCHLGLIVPEGCTLRVGNQTRNWQEGKCFIFDDTVEHEAWNRADKTRIVLLIDFNNPSVTLNYQSQATCPGEIAKVIQNLTHSSV
;
A
#
# COMPACT_ATOMS: atom_id res chain seq x y z
N MET A 1 6.19 13.61 -4.79
CA MET A 1 7.64 13.62 -5.12
C MET A 1 8.27 12.37 -4.50
N PHE A 2 9.30 11.77 -5.11
CA PHE A 2 10.00 10.63 -4.50
C PHE A 2 11.05 11.11 -3.49
N PHE A 3 11.25 10.31 -2.43
CA PHE A 3 12.25 10.53 -1.39
C PHE A 3 13.41 9.54 -1.54
N ASP A 4 14.57 9.89 -0.97
CA ASP A 4 15.65 8.94 -0.78
C ASP A 4 15.24 7.96 0.32
N LYS A 5 15.16 6.67 -0.02
CA LYS A 5 14.73 5.64 0.93
C LYS A 5 15.75 5.43 2.07
N SER A 6 17.02 5.82 1.88
CA SER A 6 18.05 5.70 2.91
C SER A 6 17.81 6.61 4.11
N GLU A 7 16.95 7.62 3.97
CA GLU A 7 16.48 8.45 5.09
C GLU A 7 15.51 7.69 6.03
N PHE A 8 15.08 6.48 5.66
CA PHE A 8 14.07 5.70 6.36
C PHE A 8 14.60 4.29 6.68
N GLU A 9 15.15 4.11 7.89
CA GLU A 9 15.79 2.85 8.32
C GLU A 9 14.92 1.60 8.12
N PHE A 10 13.60 1.73 8.29
CA PHE A 10 12.68 0.61 8.10
C PHE A 10 12.69 0.05 6.67
N ALA A 11 13.08 0.85 5.67
CA ALA A 11 13.10 0.42 4.27
C ALA A 11 14.10 -0.72 4.06
N GLU A 12 15.30 -0.63 4.62
CA GLU A 12 16.31 -1.70 4.55
C GLU A 12 15.83 -2.97 5.26
N HIS A 13 15.13 -2.81 6.39
CA HIS A 13 14.57 -3.94 7.11
C HIS A 13 13.51 -4.68 6.30
N LEU A 14 12.62 -3.94 5.62
CA LEU A 14 11.64 -4.52 4.70
C LEU A 14 12.31 -5.19 3.50
N GLU A 15 13.29 -4.53 2.87
CA GLU A 15 14.03 -5.08 1.73
C GLU A 15 14.80 -6.34 2.09
N SER A 16 15.29 -6.47 3.33
CA SER A 16 16.02 -7.67 3.78
C SER A 16 15.09 -8.85 4.08
N ASN A 17 13.82 -8.60 4.38
CA ASN A 17 12.83 -9.60 4.76
C ASN A 17 11.73 -9.82 3.70
N TRP A 18 11.88 -9.26 2.51
CA TRP A 18 10.82 -9.24 1.49
C TRP A 18 10.35 -10.63 1.06
N LEU A 19 11.23 -11.64 1.10
CA LEU A 19 10.87 -13.03 0.78
C LEU A 19 9.93 -13.64 1.81
N LEU A 20 10.06 -13.30 3.10
CA LEU A 20 9.11 -13.73 4.14
C LEU A 20 7.73 -13.12 3.89
N ILE A 21 7.70 -11.81 3.58
CA ILE A 21 6.47 -11.10 3.24
C ILE A 21 5.81 -11.72 2.00
N ARG A 22 6.61 -12.01 0.97
CA ARG A 22 6.12 -12.68 -0.26
C ARG A 22 5.59 -14.08 0.02
N GLN A 23 6.25 -14.84 0.87
CA GLN A 23 5.81 -16.20 1.22
C GLN A 23 4.40 -16.18 1.85
N GLU A 24 4.12 -15.25 2.76
CA GLU A 24 2.78 -15.09 3.35
C GLU A 24 1.75 -14.63 2.32
N LEU A 25 2.11 -13.67 1.46
CA LEU A 25 1.28 -13.26 0.33
C LEU A 25 0.87 -14.44 -0.56
N GLU A 26 1.81 -15.34 -0.87
CA GLU A 26 1.57 -16.50 -1.73
C GLU A 26 0.65 -17.55 -1.07
N GLN A 27 0.45 -17.52 0.25
CA GLN A 27 -0.54 -18.36 0.94
C GLN A 27 -1.96 -17.78 0.90
N LEU A 28 -2.12 -16.50 0.55
CA LEU A 28 -3.43 -15.86 0.49
C LEU A 28 -4.22 -16.33 -0.74
N GLN A 29 -5.53 -16.48 -0.54
CA GLN A 29 -6.47 -16.82 -1.61
C GLN A 29 -7.12 -15.55 -2.16
N GLN A 30 -7.54 -15.57 -3.42
CA GLN A 30 -8.21 -14.42 -4.06
C GLN A 30 -9.43 -13.91 -3.26
N ARG A 31 -10.15 -14.80 -2.55
CA ARG A 31 -11.30 -14.43 -1.70
C ARG A 31 -10.94 -13.52 -0.52
N HIS A 32 -9.67 -13.47 -0.12
CA HIS A 32 -9.20 -12.58 0.94
C HIS A 32 -9.04 -11.14 0.45
N PHE A 33 -8.87 -10.93 -0.86
CA PHE A 33 -8.74 -9.61 -1.44
C PHE A 33 -10.11 -8.98 -1.67
N VAL A 34 -10.24 -7.71 -1.30
CA VAL A 34 -11.42 -6.89 -1.59
C VAL A 34 -11.13 -5.94 -2.73
N SER A 35 -12.12 -5.71 -3.59
CA SER A 35 -11.97 -4.73 -4.65
C SER A 35 -11.95 -3.32 -4.08
N TRP A 36 -11.00 -2.48 -4.50
CA TRP A 36 -10.85 -1.12 -3.96
C TRP A 36 -12.13 -0.28 -4.20
N PRO A 37 -12.67 0.45 -3.20
CA PRO A 37 -13.98 1.08 -3.35
C PRO A 37 -14.01 2.25 -4.35
N GLU A 38 -12.90 2.95 -4.58
CA GLU A 38 -12.84 4.14 -5.44
C GLU A 38 -12.81 3.78 -6.94
N LYS A 39 -13.90 3.22 -7.44
CA LYS A 39 -14.06 2.77 -8.85
C LYS A 39 -13.94 3.88 -9.89
N PHE A 40 -14.01 5.16 -9.50
CA PHE A 40 -13.76 6.25 -10.44
C PHE A 40 -12.30 6.32 -10.91
N LEU A 41 -11.37 5.82 -10.08
CA LEU A 41 -9.93 5.79 -10.36
C LEU A 41 -9.53 4.70 -11.34
N TYR A 42 -10.31 3.64 -11.47
CA TYR A 42 -9.94 2.47 -12.26
C TYR A 42 -11.18 1.69 -12.70
N GLU A 43 -11.16 1.12 -13.89
CA GLU A 43 -12.32 0.35 -14.38
C GLU A 43 -12.47 -0.99 -13.64
N LYS A 44 -11.40 -1.79 -13.65
CA LYS A 44 -11.37 -3.12 -13.02
C LYS A 44 -9.94 -3.54 -12.68
N GLY A 45 -9.83 -4.47 -11.72
CA GLY A 45 -8.57 -5.17 -11.47
C GLY A 45 -7.64 -4.54 -10.44
N TRP A 46 -8.15 -3.65 -9.59
CA TRP A 46 -7.44 -3.23 -8.39
C TRP A 46 -8.11 -3.81 -7.15
N ASP A 47 -7.42 -4.78 -6.53
CA ASP A 47 -7.89 -5.48 -5.34
C ASP A 47 -6.83 -5.34 -4.21
N VAL A 48 -7.28 -5.30 -2.96
CA VAL A 48 -6.44 -5.03 -1.78
C VAL A 48 -6.71 -6.06 -0.69
N PHE A 49 -5.65 -6.52 -0.03
CA PHE A 49 -5.71 -7.24 1.23
C PHE A 49 -5.11 -6.35 2.33
N GLY A 50 -5.95 -5.75 3.16
CA GLY A 50 -5.52 -4.81 4.20
C GLY A 50 -5.07 -5.52 5.48
N LEU A 51 -3.98 -5.07 6.10
CA LEU A 51 -3.57 -5.47 7.45
C LEU A 51 -3.92 -4.36 8.45
N TYR A 52 -3.66 -3.11 8.08
CA TYR A 52 -4.05 -1.90 8.81
C TYR A 52 -4.70 -0.92 7.86
N ALA A 53 -5.70 -0.19 8.34
CA ALA A 53 -6.33 0.88 7.59
C ALA A 53 -6.64 2.06 8.52
N PHE A 54 -6.00 3.21 8.27
CA PHE A 54 -6.18 4.44 9.04
C PHE A 54 -6.05 4.22 10.57
N GLY A 55 -5.01 3.50 10.97
CA GLY A 55 -4.69 3.16 12.35
C GLY A 55 -5.50 2.00 12.94
N ARG A 56 -6.44 1.42 12.20
CA ARG A 56 -7.23 0.27 12.64
C ARG A 56 -6.59 -1.03 12.17
N LYS A 57 -6.32 -1.94 13.10
CA LYS A 57 -5.83 -3.29 12.82
C LYS A 57 -6.96 -4.19 12.33
N LEU A 58 -6.72 -4.90 11.22
CA LEU A 58 -7.61 -5.94 10.69
C LEU A 58 -7.12 -7.28 11.22
N GLU A 59 -7.59 -7.68 12.41
CA GLU A 59 -7.03 -8.79 13.20
C GLU A 59 -6.99 -10.12 12.44
N ASP A 60 -8.06 -10.49 11.75
CA ASP A 60 -8.11 -11.73 10.97
C ASP A 60 -7.09 -11.75 9.83
N ASN A 61 -6.91 -10.62 9.15
CA ASN A 61 -5.92 -10.51 8.08
C ASN A 61 -4.50 -10.54 8.65
N CYS A 62 -4.26 -9.90 9.79
CA CYS A 62 -2.97 -9.96 10.49
C CYS A 62 -2.63 -11.38 10.96
N ARG A 63 -3.62 -12.17 11.40
CA ARG A 63 -3.41 -13.59 11.74
C ARG A 63 -2.96 -14.44 10.56
N LEU A 64 -3.32 -14.06 9.32
CA LEU A 64 -2.90 -14.76 8.11
C LEU A 64 -1.49 -14.36 7.65
N CYS A 65 -0.96 -13.22 8.10
CA CYS A 65 0.36 -12.72 7.73
C CYS A 65 1.16 -12.24 8.95
N PRO A 66 1.42 -13.13 9.93
CA PRO A 66 2.05 -12.77 11.21
C PRO A 66 3.45 -12.14 11.06
N GLU A 67 4.31 -12.62 10.15
CA GLU A 67 5.63 -12.04 9.93
C GLU A 67 5.54 -10.66 9.27
N THR A 68 4.66 -10.50 8.28
CA THR A 68 4.39 -9.19 7.67
C THR A 68 3.88 -8.22 8.71
N THR A 69 2.92 -8.63 9.56
CA THR A 69 2.40 -7.80 10.67
C THR A 69 3.52 -7.41 11.64
N ARG A 70 4.36 -8.36 12.07
CA ARG A 70 5.50 -8.07 12.96
C ARG A 70 6.47 -7.05 12.34
N LEU A 71 6.74 -7.16 11.04
CA LEU A 71 7.66 -6.26 10.33
C LEU A 71 7.11 -4.84 10.20
N VAL A 72 5.83 -4.70 9.81
CA VAL A 72 5.21 -3.38 9.60
C VAL A 72 4.87 -2.66 10.91
N GLU A 73 4.63 -3.37 12.01
CA GLU A 73 4.41 -2.77 13.33
C GLU A 73 5.67 -2.10 13.90
N MET A 74 6.87 -2.41 13.38
CA MET A 74 8.11 -1.71 13.77
C MET A 74 8.31 -0.37 13.06
N ILE A 75 7.47 -0.05 12.06
CA ILE A 75 7.60 1.19 11.28
C ILE A 75 7.02 2.36 12.10
N PRO A 76 7.84 3.39 12.43
CA PRO A 76 7.37 4.52 13.22
C PRO A 76 6.20 5.24 12.55
N GLY A 77 5.08 5.35 13.26
CA GLY A 77 3.91 6.07 12.77
C GLY A 77 3.21 5.43 11.57
N MET A 78 3.37 4.12 11.35
CA MET A 78 2.57 3.38 10.36
C MET A 78 1.07 3.50 10.69
N THR A 79 0.28 3.77 9.66
CA THR A 79 -1.18 3.97 9.79
C THR A 79 -1.98 3.04 8.90
N THR A 80 -1.51 2.78 7.68
CA THR A 80 -2.20 1.92 6.73
C THR A 80 -1.18 0.99 6.11
N THR A 81 -1.50 -0.29 5.99
CA THR A 81 -0.68 -1.21 5.23
C THR A 81 -1.48 -2.40 4.71
N GLY A 82 -1.09 -2.91 3.55
CA GLY A 82 -1.71 -4.08 2.93
C GLY A 82 -1.12 -4.41 1.56
N PHE A 83 -1.46 -5.58 1.04
CA PHE A 83 -1.08 -5.98 -0.30
C PHE A 83 -2.00 -5.30 -1.33
N SER A 84 -1.40 -4.53 -2.23
CA SER A 84 -2.10 -3.85 -3.32
C SER A 84 -1.85 -4.60 -4.63
N SER A 85 -2.88 -5.29 -5.11
CA SER A 85 -2.86 -6.16 -6.28
C SER A 85 -3.47 -5.45 -7.50
N LEU A 86 -2.70 -5.38 -8.57
CA LEU A 86 -3.08 -4.76 -9.83
C LEU A 86 -3.04 -5.79 -10.96
N LYS A 87 -4.20 -6.14 -11.51
CA LYS A 87 -4.35 -7.13 -12.59
C LYS A 87 -3.77 -6.63 -13.92
N PRO A 88 -3.51 -7.54 -14.88
CA PRO A 88 -3.06 -7.18 -16.23
C PRO A 88 -3.96 -6.13 -16.88
N GLY A 89 -3.32 -5.14 -17.53
CA GLY A 89 -4.00 -4.07 -18.26
C GLY A 89 -4.67 -2.99 -17.40
N THR A 90 -4.60 -3.07 -16.07
CA THR A 90 -5.22 -2.06 -15.22
C THR A 90 -4.40 -0.76 -15.19
N HIS A 91 -5.11 0.37 -15.35
CA HIS A 91 -4.60 1.72 -15.15
C HIS A 91 -5.37 2.38 -14.00
N ILE A 92 -4.64 2.83 -12.98
CA ILE A 92 -5.17 3.74 -11.96
C ILE A 92 -4.92 5.15 -12.48
N LYS A 93 -5.99 5.89 -12.75
CA LYS A 93 -5.98 7.25 -13.29
C LYS A 93 -5.21 8.24 -12.38
N PRO A 94 -4.76 9.38 -12.91
CA PRO A 94 -4.15 10.45 -12.11
C PRO A 94 -5.04 10.86 -10.93
N HIS A 95 -4.46 10.87 -9.73
CA HIS A 95 -5.13 11.26 -8.49
C HIS A 95 -4.14 11.75 -7.44
N VAL A 96 -4.66 12.25 -6.33
CA VAL A 96 -3.89 12.71 -5.17
C VAL A 96 -4.38 11.99 -3.91
N GLY A 97 -3.47 11.73 -2.99
CA GLY A 97 -3.74 11.20 -1.67
C GLY A 97 -4.47 12.19 -0.78
N TYR A 98 -4.97 11.68 0.36
CA TYR A 98 -5.88 12.44 1.22
C TYR A 98 -5.19 13.41 2.18
N SER A 99 -3.94 13.17 2.55
CA SER A 99 -3.29 13.92 3.62
C SER A 99 -1.79 14.04 3.47
N LYS A 100 -1.29 15.26 3.67
CA LYS A 100 0.15 15.55 3.74
C LYS A 100 0.81 15.00 5.01
N ALA A 101 0.00 14.56 5.98
CA ALA A 101 0.49 14.01 7.25
C ALA A 101 1.15 12.65 7.09
N VAL A 102 1.01 11.99 5.94
CA VAL A 102 1.63 10.70 5.64
C VAL A 102 2.51 10.75 4.41
N LEU A 103 3.49 9.86 4.35
CA LEU A 103 4.19 9.45 3.15
C LEU A 103 3.82 8.00 2.83
N ARG A 104 3.95 7.63 1.56
CA ARG A 104 3.67 6.26 1.09
C ARG A 104 4.95 5.54 0.68
N CYS A 105 5.13 4.34 1.20
CA CYS A 105 6.15 3.39 0.79
C CYS A 105 5.51 2.24 0.02
N HIS A 106 6.13 1.83 -1.08
CA HIS A 106 5.82 0.59 -1.80
C HIS A 106 7.04 -0.34 -1.79
N LEU A 107 6.88 -1.56 -1.26
CA LEU A 107 7.81 -2.67 -1.46
C LEU A 107 7.30 -3.57 -2.60
N GLY A 108 8.10 -3.79 -3.64
CA GLY A 108 7.77 -4.73 -4.72
C GLY A 108 7.82 -6.19 -4.26
N LEU A 109 6.76 -6.96 -4.49
CA LEU A 109 6.69 -8.38 -4.09
C LEU A 109 6.57 -9.33 -5.29
N ILE A 110 5.62 -9.03 -6.19
CA ILE A 110 5.44 -9.71 -7.49
C ILE A 110 5.40 -8.62 -8.53
N VAL A 111 6.44 -8.52 -9.36
CA VAL A 111 6.61 -7.39 -10.27
C VAL A 111 6.96 -7.87 -11.68
N PRO A 112 5.96 -8.05 -12.56
CA PRO A 112 6.22 -8.30 -13.96
C PRO A 112 6.70 -7.02 -14.66
N GLU A 113 7.43 -7.19 -15.76
CA GLU A 113 7.90 -6.08 -16.60
C GLU A 113 6.72 -5.28 -17.17
N GLY A 114 6.86 -3.95 -17.25
CA GLY A 114 5.79 -3.06 -17.73
C GLY A 114 4.86 -2.53 -16.62
N CYS A 115 5.26 -2.66 -15.35
CA CYS A 115 4.59 -2.04 -14.22
C CYS A 115 5.27 -0.72 -13.82
N THR A 116 4.53 0.38 -13.89
CA THR A 116 5.08 1.73 -13.75
C THR A 116 4.23 2.61 -12.83
N LEU A 117 4.90 3.46 -12.03
CA LEU A 117 4.30 4.51 -11.21
C LEU A 117 4.84 5.87 -11.68
N ARG A 118 3.95 6.82 -11.98
CA ARG A 118 4.32 8.23 -12.15
C ARG A 118 3.91 9.00 -10.89
N VAL A 119 4.79 9.86 -10.39
CA VAL A 119 4.53 10.83 -9.31
C VAL A 119 5.04 12.19 -9.77
N GLY A 120 4.13 13.13 -10.03
CA GLY A 120 4.45 14.40 -10.67
C GLY A 120 5.06 14.17 -12.05
N ASN A 121 6.29 14.68 -12.25
CA ASN A 121 7.07 14.53 -13.48
C ASN A 121 8.05 13.33 -13.46
N GLN A 122 8.10 12.57 -12.37
CA GLN A 122 9.02 11.44 -12.22
C GLN A 122 8.30 10.12 -12.41
N THR A 123 8.96 9.18 -13.06
CA THR A 123 8.43 7.84 -13.31
C THR A 123 9.40 6.79 -12.78
N ARG A 124 8.90 5.79 -12.07
CA ARG A 124 9.68 4.65 -11.57
C ARG A 124 8.96 3.34 -11.86
N ASN A 125 9.74 2.29 -12.11
CA ASN A 125 9.24 0.92 -12.19
C ASN A 125 9.49 0.22 -10.85
N TRP A 126 8.59 -0.66 -10.47
CA TRP A 126 8.83 -1.52 -9.32
C TRP A 126 9.95 -2.52 -9.60
N GLN A 127 10.61 -2.97 -8.54
CA GLN A 127 11.55 -4.08 -8.54
C GLN A 127 11.22 -4.95 -7.35
N GLU A 128 11.27 -6.27 -7.52
CA GLU A 128 11.04 -7.21 -6.40
C GLU A 128 12.08 -6.99 -5.30
N GLY A 129 11.62 -6.99 -4.06
CA GLY A 129 12.45 -6.76 -2.88
C GLY A 129 12.98 -5.34 -2.72
N LYS A 130 12.48 -4.36 -3.50
CA LYS A 130 12.90 -2.96 -3.41
C LYS A 130 11.77 -2.01 -3.03
N CYS A 131 12.10 -1.07 -2.16
CA CYS A 131 11.24 0.00 -1.69
C CYS A 131 11.42 1.27 -2.52
N PHE A 132 10.33 2.02 -2.70
CA PHE A 132 10.38 3.46 -2.96
C PHE A 132 9.40 4.17 -2.05
N ILE A 133 9.76 5.40 -1.68
CA ILE A 133 8.97 6.26 -0.81
C ILE A 133 8.60 7.52 -1.60
N PHE A 134 7.35 7.94 -1.51
CA PHE A 134 6.84 9.12 -2.19
C PHE A 134 5.73 9.81 -1.39
N ASP A 135 5.59 11.10 -1.64
CA ASP A 135 4.43 11.90 -1.22
C ASP A 135 3.30 11.66 -2.22
N ASP A 136 2.26 10.96 -1.77
CA ASP A 136 1.08 10.61 -2.57
C ASP A 136 0.11 11.80 -2.74
N THR A 137 0.30 12.92 -2.03
CA THR A 137 -0.46 14.16 -2.29
C THR A 137 -0.01 14.88 -3.56
N VAL A 138 1.14 14.50 -4.11
CA VAL A 138 1.54 14.86 -5.47
C VAL A 138 0.78 13.96 -6.45
N GLU A 139 0.24 14.55 -7.51
CA GLU A 139 -0.51 13.80 -8.52
C GLU A 139 0.28 12.58 -9.00
N HIS A 140 -0.35 11.42 -8.94
CA HIS A 140 0.26 10.15 -9.32
C HIS A 140 -0.72 9.22 -10.00
N GLU A 141 -0.17 8.30 -10.80
CA GLU A 141 -0.92 7.26 -11.50
C GLU A 141 -0.05 6.01 -11.66
N ALA A 142 -0.70 4.87 -11.84
CA ALA A 142 -0.03 3.58 -11.94
C ALA A 142 -0.59 2.73 -13.07
N TRP A 143 0.29 2.03 -13.79
CA TRP A 143 -0.07 1.06 -14.81
C TRP A 143 0.48 -0.31 -14.49
N ASN A 144 -0.33 -1.33 -14.77
CA ASN A 144 0.17 -2.67 -15.05
C ASN A 144 -0.07 -2.97 -16.52
N ARG A 145 0.93 -2.77 -17.37
CA ARG A 145 0.87 -3.11 -18.80
C ARG A 145 1.38 -4.52 -19.10
N ALA A 146 1.70 -5.29 -18.06
CA ALA A 146 2.12 -6.66 -18.20
C ALA A 146 0.93 -7.60 -18.48
N ASP A 147 1.25 -8.85 -18.80
CA ASP A 147 0.32 -9.96 -18.91
C ASP A 147 0.06 -10.69 -17.58
N LYS A 148 0.76 -10.28 -16.52
CA LYS A 148 0.68 -10.87 -15.17
C LYS A 148 0.28 -9.83 -14.12
N THR A 149 -0.28 -10.30 -13.01
CA THR A 149 -0.65 -9.44 -11.86
C THR A 149 0.60 -8.89 -11.18
N ARG A 150 0.53 -7.62 -10.77
CA ARG A 150 1.54 -6.94 -9.95
C ARG A 150 1.04 -6.82 -8.52
N ILE A 151 1.86 -7.19 -7.54
CA ILE A 151 1.53 -7.02 -6.12
C ILE A 151 2.67 -6.31 -5.39
N VAL A 152 2.30 -5.31 -4.61
CA VAL A 152 3.21 -4.56 -3.72
C VAL A 152 2.66 -4.58 -2.31
N LEU A 153 3.53 -4.49 -1.31
CA LEU A 153 3.13 -4.06 0.02
C LEU A 153 3.08 -2.54 0.03
N LEU A 154 1.88 -1.99 0.22
CA LEU A 154 1.64 -0.55 0.40
C LEU A 154 1.70 -0.24 1.89
N ILE A 155 2.37 0.85 2.25
CA ILE A 155 2.53 1.30 3.63
C ILE A 155 2.41 2.83 3.66
N ASP A 156 1.45 3.35 4.41
CA ASP A 156 1.39 4.77 4.76
C ASP A 156 1.88 4.95 6.19
N PHE A 157 2.77 5.92 6.38
CA PHE A 157 3.39 6.23 7.66
C PHE A 157 3.52 7.74 7.83
N ASN A 158 3.63 8.21 9.07
CA ASN A 158 3.71 9.63 9.38
C ASN A 158 4.85 10.32 8.61
N ASN A 159 4.53 11.45 7.98
CA ASN A 159 5.51 12.31 7.33
C ASN A 159 6.36 13.04 8.39
N PRO A 160 7.67 12.76 8.52
CA PRO A 160 8.51 13.37 9.56
C PRO A 160 8.62 14.89 9.43
N SER A 161 8.36 15.44 8.25
CA SER A 161 8.43 16.88 7.98
C SER A 161 7.20 17.66 8.49
N VAL A 162 6.12 16.97 8.89
CA VAL A 162 4.90 17.61 9.39
C VAL A 162 4.93 17.64 10.91
N THR A 163 4.98 18.84 11.49
CA THR A 163 4.96 19.02 12.95
C THR A 163 3.61 18.58 13.53
N LEU A 164 3.64 18.01 14.74
CA LEU A 164 2.47 17.46 15.46
C LEU A 164 1.26 18.42 15.55
N ASN A 165 1.48 19.74 15.48
CA ASN A 165 0.44 20.77 15.55
C ASN A 165 -0.47 20.85 14.30
N TYR A 166 -0.14 20.13 13.22
CA TYR A 166 -0.95 20.00 12.00
C TYR A 166 -1.45 18.57 11.76
N GLN A 167 -1.54 17.74 12.81
CA GLN A 167 -2.15 16.42 12.71
C GLN A 167 -3.68 16.54 12.70
N SER A 168 -4.26 17.07 11.61
CA SER A 168 -5.53 16.49 11.19
C SER A 168 -5.21 15.05 10.80
N GLN A 169 -5.59 14.09 11.64
CA GLN A 169 -5.60 12.68 11.25
C GLN A 169 -6.30 12.61 9.90
N ALA A 170 -5.67 11.97 8.91
CA ALA A 170 -6.32 11.71 7.64
C ALA A 170 -7.65 10.99 7.96
N THR A 171 -8.77 11.68 7.77
CA THR A 171 -10.07 11.08 8.02
C THR A 171 -10.30 10.03 6.94
N CYS A 172 -10.51 8.78 7.36
CA CYS A 172 -10.83 7.70 6.44
C CYS A 172 -12.06 8.10 5.60
N PRO A 173 -11.97 8.13 4.25
CA PRO A 173 -13.11 8.42 3.41
C PRO A 173 -14.28 7.47 3.70
N GLY A 174 -15.51 7.96 3.60
CA GLY A 174 -16.70 7.22 4.05
C GLY A 174 -16.92 5.88 3.35
N GLU A 175 -16.58 5.77 2.06
CA GLU A 175 -16.67 4.51 1.32
C GLU A 175 -15.63 3.48 1.79
N ILE A 176 -14.41 3.93 2.10
CA ILE A 176 -13.36 3.07 2.66
C ILE A 176 -13.72 2.65 4.08
N ALA A 177 -14.27 3.56 4.88
CA ALA A 177 -14.69 3.26 6.25
C ALA A 177 -15.75 2.14 6.30
N LYS A 178 -16.69 2.12 5.35
CA LYS A 178 -17.67 1.04 5.20
C LYS A 178 -17.02 -0.30 4.87
N VAL A 179 -16.03 -0.32 3.99
CA VAL A 179 -15.28 -1.55 3.66
C VAL A 179 -14.53 -2.06 4.89
N ILE A 180 -13.84 -1.18 5.61
CA ILE A 180 -13.14 -1.53 6.86
C ILE A 180 -14.13 -2.11 7.87
N GLN A 181 -15.29 -1.46 8.07
CA GLN A 181 -16.31 -1.94 9.00
C GLN A 181 -16.78 -3.35 8.64
N ASN A 182 -17.05 -3.63 7.36
CA ASN A 182 -17.48 -4.97 6.93
C ASN A 182 -16.39 -6.01 7.19
N LEU A 183 -15.12 -5.67 6.97
CA LEU A 183 -13.99 -6.55 7.21
C LEU A 183 -13.76 -6.85 8.70
N THR A 184 -14.08 -5.91 9.60
CA THR A 184 -13.94 -6.13 11.05
C THR A 184 -15.14 -6.84 11.69
N HIS A 185 -16.31 -6.84 11.04
CA HIS A 185 -17.54 -7.43 11.59
C HIS A 185 -17.91 -8.78 10.97
N SER A 186 -17.15 -9.26 9.98
CA SER A 186 -17.40 -10.57 9.33
C SER A 186 -16.96 -11.78 10.18
N SER A 187 -16.67 -11.56 11.47
CA SER A 187 -16.08 -12.54 12.40
C SER A 187 -16.99 -12.81 13.61
N VAL A 188 -18.31 -12.89 13.37
CA VAL A 188 -19.32 -13.36 14.33
C VAL A 188 -20.09 -14.52 13.75
#